data_AF-A0ABC8X235-F1
#
_entry.id   AF-A0ABC8X235-F1
#
_cell.length_a   1.000
_cell.length_b   1.000
_cell.length_c   1.000
_cell.angle_alpha   90.00
_cell.angle_beta   90.00
_cell.angle_gamma   90.00
#
_symmetry.space_group_name_H-M   'P 1'
#
loop_
_entity.id
_entity.type
_entity.pdbx_description
1 polymer ?
#
loop_
_entity_poly.entity_id
_entity_poly.type
_entity_poly.pdbx_seq_one_letter_code
_entity_poly.pdbx_strand_id
1 'polypeptide(L)'
;MELPATISRAPARSQARAGEEAYTEARQDAQADAGPPPRRSPAFYSSVFAQIEEIGWERVVSATGDDGLSCLTFRVVDEQGRIHLLEITLPMGYPARPPSIAAEVPYLPKIHWSKSSRLKDVIFQFQEHLKTLQEFWSTMDEIDKVLCVVDPIKLTHAMSHRRLALGDDCYILIHVDPRKPTSLPECRFLGTNGKLDRLIMNWKRNRRRWDVKMKFHENLAAVLDFALPTPPSVSTVKDDEQADCGICYAKHLPVDDELGADSGCATDYTCENSSCSRAFHSVCLRDWLRSITTTRQSFDVLFGNCPYCSDPVAVKVTDR
;
A
#
# COMPACT_ATOMS: atom_id res chain seq x y z
N MET A 1 51.80 43.87 32.84
CA MET A 1 51.58 44.50 34.15
C MET A 1 50.61 43.58 34.89
N GLU A 2 51.13 42.93 35.95
CA GLU A 2 50.45 42.21 37.04
C GLU A 2 49.54 40.97 36.77
N LEU A 3 50.03 39.81 37.23
CA LEU A 3 49.27 38.68 37.84
C LEU A 3 49.04 39.04 39.34
N PRO A 4 48.14 38.40 40.17
CA PRO A 4 47.90 36.95 40.22
C PRO A 4 46.56 36.39 40.84
N ALA A 5 46.50 35.05 40.87
CA ALA A 5 46.01 34.15 41.95
C ALA A 5 44.49 33.87 42.20
N THR A 6 44.13 32.61 41.90
CA THR A 6 43.54 31.54 42.74
C THR A 6 42.33 31.81 43.65
N ILE A 7 41.35 30.89 43.62
CA ILE A 7 40.44 30.38 44.70
C ILE A 7 39.31 29.60 43.98
N SER A 8 38.67 28.53 44.46
CA SER A 8 38.90 27.45 45.41
C SER A 8 37.67 26.53 45.23
N ARG A 9 37.84 25.22 45.38
CA ARG A 9 36.80 24.21 45.15
C ARG A 9 36.07 23.93 46.46
N ALA A 10 34.73 23.99 46.47
CA ALA A 10 33.87 23.56 47.58
C ALA A 10 32.54 22.96 47.03
N PRO A 11 31.85 22.08 47.79
CA PRO A 11 31.23 20.87 47.24
C PRO A 11 29.75 20.99 46.85
N ALA A 12 29.35 20.12 45.93
CA ALA A 12 27.96 19.87 45.57
C ALA A 12 27.16 19.30 46.76
N ARG A 13 26.11 20.00 47.16
CA ARG A 13 25.03 19.46 48.01
C ARG A 13 23.89 18.99 47.09
N SER A 14 23.53 17.73 47.26
CA SER A 14 22.45 17.02 46.55
C SER A 14 21.07 17.61 46.87
N GLN A 15 20.46 18.31 45.93
CA GLN A 15 19.02 18.57 45.90
C GLN A 15 18.37 17.52 44.98
N ALA A 16 18.23 16.29 45.47
CA ALA A 16 17.62 15.19 44.71
C ALA A 16 16.42 14.55 45.44
N ARG A 17 15.89 15.18 46.50
CA ARG A 17 14.80 14.59 47.30
C ARG A 17 13.55 15.46 47.49
N ALA A 18 13.45 16.60 46.81
CA ALA A 18 12.25 17.44 46.84
C ALA A 18 11.42 17.39 45.54
N GLY A 19 11.88 16.64 44.52
CA GLY A 19 11.22 16.55 43.21
C GLY A 19 10.34 15.31 42.99
N GLU A 20 10.51 14.25 43.79
CA GLU A 20 9.79 12.98 43.58
C GLU A 20 8.46 12.89 44.34
N GLU A 21 8.29 13.61 45.46
CA GLU A 21 7.02 13.65 46.19
C GLU A 21 6.01 14.58 45.49
N ALA A 22 6.47 15.67 44.85
CA ALA A 22 5.61 16.54 44.05
C ALA A 22 5.17 15.93 42.70
N TYR A 23 5.91 14.92 42.19
CA TYR A 23 5.59 14.25 40.93
C TYR A 23 4.66 13.04 41.11
N THR A 24 4.49 12.55 42.34
CA THR A 24 3.59 11.43 42.67
C THR A 24 2.23 11.90 43.18
N GLU A 25 2.13 13.04 43.88
CA GLU A 25 0.84 13.66 44.21
C GLU A 25 0.12 14.25 42.99
N ALA A 26 0.85 14.77 41.99
CA ALA A 26 0.26 15.30 40.75
C ALA A 26 -0.29 14.22 39.79
N ARG A 27 0.00 12.93 40.04
CA ARG A 27 -0.49 11.81 39.19
C ARG A 27 -1.71 11.08 39.76
N GLN A 28 -2.20 11.45 40.93
CA GLN A 28 -3.40 10.84 41.52
C GLN A 28 -4.67 11.71 41.43
N ASP A 29 -4.55 13.01 41.12
CA ASP A 29 -5.70 13.93 41.02
C ASP A 29 -6.09 14.34 39.59
N ALA A 30 -5.54 13.69 38.56
CA ALA A 30 -5.95 13.89 37.15
C ALA A 30 -6.86 12.76 36.62
N GLN A 31 -7.47 11.98 37.50
CA GLN A 31 -8.52 11.03 37.15
C GLN A 31 -9.90 11.64 37.46
N ALA A 32 -10.10 12.84 36.93
CA ALA A 32 -11.38 13.53 36.97
C ALA A 32 -12.35 12.87 35.99
N ASP A 33 -13.30 12.13 36.55
CA ASP A 33 -14.68 12.02 36.09
C ASP A 33 -14.90 12.01 34.56
N ALA A 34 -14.34 11.00 33.87
CA ALA A 34 -14.87 10.61 32.58
C ALA A 34 -16.18 9.86 32.84
N GLY A 35 -17.29 10.61 32.91
CA GLY A 35 -18.62 10.03 32.91
C GLY A 35 -18.76 8.98 31.79
N PRO A 36 -19.73 8.05 31.90
CA PRO A 36 -19.87 6.96 30.93
C PRO A 36 -19.85 7.51 29.50
N PRO A 37 -19.16 6.82 28.56
CA PRO A 37 -19.02 7.32 27.20
C PRO A 37 -20.41 7.67 26.64
N PRO A 38 -20.52 8.80 25.91
CA PRO A 38 -21.81 9.31 25.49
C PRO A 38 -22.51 8.25 24.63
N ARG A 39 -23.68 7.78 25.08
CA ARG A 39 -24.44 6.74 24.40
C ARG A 39 -25.43 7.35 23.42
N ARG A 40 -25.59 6.70 22.26
CA ARG A 40 -26.59 7.11 21.27
C ARG A 40 -27.98 6.66 21.73
N SER A 41 -29.01 7.39 21.31
CA SER A 41 -30.38 7.06 21.66
C SER A 41 -30.91 5.88 20.82
N PRO A 42 -31.88 5.10 21.31
CA PRO A 42 -32.55 4.08 20.50
C PRO A 42 -33.12 4.63 19.18
N ALA A 43 -33.62 5.87 19.19
CA ALA A 43 -34.13 6.54 17.99
C ALA A 43 -33.06 6.76 16.92
N PHE A 44 -31.79 6.98 17.31
CA PHE A 44 -30.68 7.05 16.37
C PHE A 44 -30.52 5.71 15.62
N TYR A 45 -30.44 4.60 16.36
CA TYR A 45 -30.24 3.28 15.75
C TYR A 45 -31.42 2.91 14.85
N SER A 46 -32.66 3.08 15.30
CA SER A 46 -33.86 2.85 14.47
C SER A 46 -33.84 3.69 13.19
N SER A 47 -33.39 4.94 13.26
CA SER A 47 -33.26 5.80 12.08
C SER A 47 -32.18 5.32 11.11
N VAL A 48 -31.03 4.87 11.61
CA VAL A 48 -29.95 4.34 10.77
C VAL A 48 -30.36 3.03 10.11
N PHE A 49 -30.99 2.11 10.85
CA PHE A 49 -31.51 0.86 10.29
C PHE A 49 -32.51 1.11 9.17
N ALA A 50 -33.48 2.02 9.36
CA ALA A 50 -34.43 2.37 8.31
C ALA A 50 -33.76 2.97 7.07
N GLN A 51 -32.68 3.74 7.25
CA GLN A 51 -31.89 4.28 6.13
C GLN A 51 -31.08 3.21 5.40
N ILE A 52 -30.55 2.21 6.11
CA ILE A 52 -29.86 1.06 5.51
C ILE A 52 -30.86 0.22 4.70
N GLU A 53 -32.05 -0.03 5.25
CA GLU A 53 -33.12 -0.75 4.54
C GLU A 53 -33.56 -0.03 3.26
N GLU A 54 -33.62 1.31 3.29
CA GLU A 54 -33.89 2.15 2.10
C GLU A 54 -32.78 2.04 1.03
N ILE A 55 -31.52 1.84 1.44
CA ILE A 55 -30.37 1.68 0.54
C ILE A 55 -30.29 0.27 -0.04
N GLY A 56 -30.64 -0.74 0.76
CA GLY A 56 -30.44 -2.16 0.48
C GLY A 56 -29.29 -2.75 1.30
N TRP A 57 -29.61 -3.81 2.07
CA TRP A 57 -28.65 -4.52 2.93
C TRP A 57 -27.53 -5.20 2.14
N GLU A 58 -27.79 -5.59 0.89
CA GLU A 58 -26.82 -6.23 -0.01
C GLU A 58 -25.63 -5.33 -0.37
N ARG A 59 -25.76 -4.02 -0.12
CA ARG A 59 -24.70 -3.04 -0.34
C ARG A 59 -23.83 -2.83 0.88
N VAL A 60 -24.24 -3.29 2.07
CA VAL A 60 -23.47 -3.12 3.30
C VAL A 60 -22.37 -4.19 3.35
N VAL A 61 -21.12 -3.74 3.47
CA VAL A 61 -19.93 -4.62 3.57
C VAL A 61 -19.56 -4.84 5.03
N SER A 62 -19.56 -3.78 5.84
CA SER A 62 -19.26 -3.86 7.26
C SER A 62 -19.95 -2.74 8.03
N ALA A 63 -20.13 -2.96 9.34
CA ALA A 63 -20.72 -2.00 10.25
C ALA A 63 -19.95 -2.10 11.59
N THR A 64 -19.36 -0.99 12.04
CA THR A 64 -18.41 -0.96 13.16
C THR A 64 -18.60 0.25 14.10
N GLY A 65 -17.83 0.26 15.19
CA GLY A 65 -17.83 1.27 16.25
C GLY A 65 -19.00 1.12 17.24
N ASP A 66 -19.51 2.22 17.81
CA ASP A 66 -20.50 2.20 18.91
C ASP A 66 -21.72 1.31 18.57
N ASP A 67 -21.82 0.15 19.22
CA ASP A 67 -22.81 -0.90 18.96
C ASP A 67 -22.96 -1.29 17.48
N GLY A 68 -21.88 -1.15 16.70
CA GLY A 68 -21.77 -1.57 15.30
C GLY A 68 -22.37 -0.63 14.26
N LEU A 69 -22.84 0.57 14.61
CA LEU A 69 -23.59 1.44 13.67
C LEU A 69 -23.08 2.88 13.58
N SER A 70 -21.88 3.13 14.10
CA SER A 70 -21.25 4.45 14.02
C SER A 70 -20.38 4.64 12.79
N CYS A 71 -19.91 3.55 12.19
CA CYS A 71 -19.14 3.54 10.95
C CYS A 71 -19.68 2.44 10.04
N LEU A 72 -20.10 2.80 8.83
CA LEU A 72 -20.73 1.90 7.87
C LEU A 72 -19.92 1.88 6.58
N THR A 73 -19.57 0.70 6.08
CA THR A 73 -18.92 0.55 4.78
C THR A 73 -19.92 0.04 3.76
N PHE A 74 -20.12 0.79 2.68
CA PHE A 74 -20.97 0.41 1.56
C PHE A 74 -20.15 0.06 0.33
N ARG A 75 -20.57 -0.99 -0.38
CA ARG A 75 -20.13 -1.29 -1.74
C ARG A 75 -20.88 -0.41 -2.73
N VAL A 76 -20.14 0.37 -3.51
CA VAL A 76 -20.66 1.21 -4.59
C VAL A 76 -20.01 0.78 -5.89
N VAL A 77 -20.82 0.52 -6.92
CA VAL A 77 -20.34 0.09 -8.24
C VAL A 77 -20.39 1.27 -9.19
N ASP A 78 -19.30 1.51 -9.93
CA ASP A 78 -19.25 2.54 -10.97
C ASP A 78 -19.77 2.05 -12.33
N GLU A 79 -19.76 2.93 -13.34
CA GLU A 79 -20.28 2.64 -14.68
C GLU A 79 -19.47 1.58 -15.45
N GLN A 80 -18.22 1.32 -15.03
CA GLN A 80 -17.37 0.26 -15.59
C GLN A 80 -17.42 -1.04 -14.78
N GLY A 81 -18.30 -1.12 -13.78
CA GLY A 81 -18.45 -2.30 -12.93
C GLY A 81 -17.38 -2.42 -11.84
N ARG A 82 -16.51 -1.41 -11.65
CA ARG A 82 -15.53 -1.41 -10.57
C ARG A 82 -16.22 -1.22 -9.23
N ILE A 83 -15.76 -1.96 -8.23
CA ILE A 83 -16.27 -1.92 -6.87
C ILE A 83 -15.44 -0.92 -6.07
N HIS A 84 -16.10 0.07 -5.48
CA HIS A 84 -15.54 1.06 -4.57
C HIS A 84 -16.14 0.86 -3.19
N LEU A 85 -15.30 0.91 -2.16
CA LEU A 85 -15.75 0.84 -0.77
C LEU A 85 -15.87 2.27 -0.23
N LEU A 86 -17.10 2.66 0.09
CA LEU A 86 -17.44 3.94 0.70
C LEU A 86 -17.66 3.73 2.20
N GLU A 87 -16.73 4.20 3.01
CA GLU A 87 -16.90 4.29 4.45
C GLU A 87 -17.64 5.58 4.80
N ILE A 88 -18.65 5.48 5.66
CA ILE A 88 -19.45 6.60 6.17
C ILE A 88 -19.40 6.54 7.69
N THR A 89 -18.79 7.54 8.31
CA THR A 89 -18.73 7.70 9.76
C THR A 89 -19.80 8.68 10.23
N LEU A 90 -20.64 8.24 11.16
CA LEU A 90 -21.75 8.99 11.73
C LEU A 90 -21.32 9.61 13.07
N PRO A 91 -21.23 10.94 13.18
CA PRO A 91 -20.87 11.60 14.44
C PRO A 91 -22.01 11.52 15.46
N MET A 92 -21.71 11.76 16.74
CA MET A 92 -22.73 11.79 17.82
C MET A 92 -23.88 12.78 17.60
N GLY A 93 -23.65 13.84 16.81
CA GLY A 93 -24.68 14.83 16.45
C GLY A 93 -25.46 14.49 15.18
N TYR A 94 -25.30 13.30 14.60
CA TYR A 94 -26.03 12.88 13.40
C TYR A 94 -27.55 12.82 13.66
N PRO A 95 -28.42 13.28 12.73
CA PRO A 95 -28.12 13.86 11.41
C PRO A 95 -27.92 15.38 11.40
N ALA A 96 -28.02 16.06 12.55
CA ALA A 96 -27.81 17.51 12.63
C ALA A 96 -26.38 17.92 12.25
N ARG A 97 -25.40 17.05 12.51
CA ARG A 97 -24.03 17.13 12.00
C ARG A 97 -23.87 16.17 10.80
N PRO A 98 -23.19 16.59 9.72
CA PRO A 98 -22.99 15.76 8.55
C PRO A 98 -22.10 14.54 8.86
N PRO A 99 -22.31 13.42 8.17
CA PRO A 99 -21.36 12.32 8.22
C PRO A 99 -20.04 12.71 7.53
N SER A 100 -18.95 12.02 7.91
CA SER A 100 -17.69 12.03 7.15
C SER A 100 -17.58 10.79 6.29
N ILE A 101 -16.86 10.90 5.18
CA ILE A 101 -16.65 9.79 4.25
C ILE A 101 -15.18 9.50 4.02
N ALA A 102 -14.86 8.24 3.72
CA ALA A 102 -13.57 7.80 3.24
C ALA A 102 -13.74 6.75 2.14
N ALA A 103 -12.85 6.75 1.14
CA ALA A 103 -12.83 5.79 0.04
C ALA A 103 -11.47 5.84 -0.67
N GLU A 104 -11.10 4.77 -1.37
CA GLU A 104 -9.89 4.70 -2.21
C GLU A 104 -10.09 5.42 -3.56
N VAL A 105 -10.22 6.74 -3.51
CA VAL A 105 -10.38 7.62 -4.67
C VAL A 105 -9.34 8.75 -4.62
N PRO A 106 -8.94 9.33 -5.76
CA PRO A 106 -7.84 10.31 -5.81
C PRO A 106 -8.15 11.60 -5.03
N TYR A 107 -9.43 11.94 -4.91
CA TYR A 107 -9.93 12.96 -3.99
C TYR A 107 -11.39 12.66 -3.68
N LEU A 108 -11.84 13.06 -2.48
CA LEU A 108 -13.22 12.89 -2.04
C LEU A 108 -14.11 14.03 -2.53
N PRO A 109 -15.39 13.76 -2.81
CA PRO A 109 -16.35 14.81 -3.13
C PRO A 109 -16.69 15.62 -1.88
N LYS A 110 -17.05 16.89 -2.09
CA LYS A 110 -17.68 17.69 -1.04
C LYS A 110 -19.14 17.26 -0.89
N ILE A 111 -19.47 16.63 0.23
CA ILE A 111 -20.84 16.20 0.50
C ILE A 111 -21.70 17.42 0.86
N HIS A 112 -22.75 17.64 0.08
CA HIS A 112 -23.83 18.55 0.38
C HIS A 112 -24.79 17.87 1.35
N TRP A 113 -24.92 18.43 2.55
CA TRP A 113 -25.71 17.86 3.64
C TRP A 113 -26.64 18.89 4.26
N SER A 114 -27.83 18.42 4.63
CA SER A 114 -28.86 19.19 5.33
C SER A 114 -29.53 18.32 6.40
N LYS A 115 -30.36 18.92 7.26
CA LYS A 115 -31.08 18.17 8.31
C LYS A 115 -32.09 17.15 7.76
N SER A 116 -32.52 17.32 6.50
CA SER A 116 -33.41 16.38 5.80
C SER A 116 -32.65 15.33 4.99
N SER A 117 -31.33 15.45 4.89
CA SER A 117 -30.48 14.50 4.16
C SER A 117 -30.39 13.17 4.89
N ARG A 118 -30.17 12.10 4.13
CA ARG A 118 -30.05 10.72 4.57
C ARG A 118 -28.83 10.05 3.96
N LEU A 119 -28.48 8.86 4.46
CA LEU A 119 -27.33 8.08 3.96
C LEU A 119 -27.39 7.83 2.44
N LYS A 120 -28.58 7.60 1.87
CA LYS A 120 -28.74 7.42 0.42
C LYS A 120 -28.26 8.62 -0.40
N ASP A 121 -28.37 9.84 0.15
CA ASP A 121 -27.96 11.06 -0.54
C ASP A 121 -26.43 11.16 -0.59
N VAL A 122 -25.74 10.61 0.41
CA VAL A 122 -24.27 10.47 0.42
C VAL A 122 -23.84 9.48 -0.65
N ILE A 123 -24.50 8.32 -0.71
CA ILE A 123 -24.21 7.29 -1.72
C ILE A 123 -24.45 7.85 -3.13
N PHE A 124 -25.56 8.53 -3.36
CA PHE A 124 -25.87 9.14 -4.65
C PHE A 124 -24.82 10.19 -5.05
N GLN A 125 -24.44 11.10 -4.15
CA GLN A 125 -23.40 12.09 -4.42
C GLN A 125 -22.04 11.44 -4.71
N PHE A 126 -21.71 10.35 -4.00
CA PHE A 126 -20.50 9.59 -4.26
C PHE A 126 -20.55 8.91 -5.62
N GLN A 127 -21.68 8.31 -6.01
CA GLN A 127 -21.86 7.73 -7.35
C GLN A 127 -21.65 8.76 -8.47
N GLU A 128 -22.23 9.96 -8.34
CA GLU A 128 -21.99 11.05 -9.30
C GLU A 128 -20.52 11.46 -9.36
N HIS A 129 -19.84 11.48 -8.21
CA HIS A 129 -18.41 11.72 -8.16
C HIS A 129 -17.59 10.66 -8.89
N LEU A 130 -17.92 9.37 -8.75
CA LEU A 130 -17.25 8.28 -9.48
C LEU A 130 -17.36 8.44 -11.00
N LYS A 131 -18.45 9.04 -11.52
CA LYS A 131 -18.60 9.34 -12.95
C LYS A 131 -17.57 10.36 -13.42
N THR A 132 -17.27 11.36 -12.60
CA THR A 132 -16.27 12.39 -12.94
C THR A 132 -14.84 11.86 -12.96
N LEU A 133 -14.59 10.72 -12.31
CA LEU A 133 -13.26 10.10 -12.21
C LEU A 133 -12.99 9.05 -13.32
N GLN A 134 -13.96 8.78 -14.20
CA GLN A 134 -13.82 7.74 -15.22
C GLN A 134 -12.66 7.99 -16.19
N GLU A 135 -12.49 9.23 -16.66
CA GLU A 135 -11.39 9.61 -17.56
C GLU A 135 -10.04 9.46 -16.87
N PHE A 136 -9.97 9.76 -15.57
CA PHE A 136 -8.75 9.60 -14.77
C PHE A 136 -8.35 8.14 -14.69
N TRP A 137 -9.26 7.25 -14.28
CA TRP A 137 -8.92 5.82 -14.20
C TRP A 137 -8.59 5.24 -15.56
N SER A 138 -9.31 5.62 -16.62
CA SER A 138 -8.97 5.18 -17.98
C SER A 138 -7.56 5.61 -18.40
N THR A 139 -7.13 6.81 -18.01
CA THR A 139 -5.78 7.31 -18.30
C THR A 139 -4.72 6.54 -17.50
N MET A 140 -4.98 6.29 -16.22
CA MET A 140 -4.08 5.50 -15.37
C MET A 140 -3.98 4.04 -15.85
N ASP A 141 -5.09 3.43 -16.23
CA ASP A 141 -5.14 2.06 -16.78
C ASP A 141 -4.34 1.97 -18.09
N GLU A 142 -4.40 3.00 -18.95
CA GLU A 142 -3.58 3.08 -20.17
C GLU A 142 -2.09 3.17 -19.83
N ILE A 143 -1.70 4.03 -18.88
CA ILE A 143 -0.32 4.16 -18.40
C ILE A 143 0.19 2.81 -17.89
N ASP A 144 -0.57 2.17 -17.01
CA ASP A 144 -0.20 0.90 -16.36
C ASP A 144 -0.08 -0.25 -17.37
N LYS A 145 -0.86 -0.20 -18.46
CA LYS A 145 -0.83 -1.19 -19.53
C LYS A 145 0.30 -0.99 -20.53
N VAL A 146 0.62 0.26 -20.88
CA VAL A 146 1.50 0.58 -22.03
C VAL A 146 2.92 0.96 -21.62
N LEU A 147 3.11 1.48 -20.40
CA LEU A 147 4.40 1.99 -19.93
C LEU A 147 5.02 1.06 -18.87
N CYS A 148 6.35 1.07 -18.79
CA CYS A 148 7.07 0.28 -17.80
C CYS A 148 7.00 0.96 -16.41
N VAL A 149 5.92 0.68 -15.67
CA VAL A 149 5.70 1.15 -14.29
C VAL A 149 6.52 0.32 -13.30
N VAL A 150 7.35 0.98 -12.50
CA VAL A 150 8.23 0.35 -11.49
C VAL A 150 7.69 0.55 -10.07
N ASP A 151 6.89 1.59 -9.84
CA ASP A 151 6.29 1.90 -8.54
C ASP A 151 5.01 2.71 -8.73
N PRO A 152 3.93 2.43 -7.96
CA PRO A 152 3.82 1.44 -6.87
C PRO A 152 3.57 0.00 -7.34
N ILE A 153 4.03 -0.98 -6.55
CA ILE A 153 3.85 -2.42 -6.82
C ILE A 153 2.36 -2.83 -6.69
N LYS A 154 1.65 -2.28 -5.70
CA LYS A 154 0.21 -2.46 -5.52
C LYS A 154 -0.52 -1.21 -5.98
N LEU A 155 -1.24 -1.34 -7.09
CA LEU A 155 -2.03 -0.25 -7.66
C LEU A 155 -3.35 -0.10 -6.89
N THR A 156 -3.69 1.14 -6.53
CA THR A 156 -5.01 1.49 -5.98
C THR A 156 -5.63 2.60 -6.81
N HIS A 157 -6.97 2.68 -6.80
CA HIS A 157 -7.71 3.70 -7.53
C HIS A 157 -7.51 5.13 -7.00
N ALA A 158 -6.87 5.29 -5.84
CA ALA A 158 -6.51 6.59 -5.27
C ALA A 158 -5.18 7.16 -5.78
N MET A 159 -4.29 6.31 -6.31
CA MET A 159 -2.93 6.71 -6.65
C MET A 159 -2.86 7.47 -7.98
N SER A 160 -2.52 8.75 -7.92
CA SER A 160 -2.37 9.65 -9.08
C SER A 160 -0.94 9.75 -9.63
N HIS A 161 0.01 8.99 -9.10
CA HIS A 161 1.40 9.02 -9.54
C HIS A 161 1.88 7.65 -10.01
N ARG A 162 2.87 7.65 -10.90
CA ARG A 162 3.58 6.45 -11.36
C ARG A 162 5.06 6.76 -11.57
N ARG A 163 5.94 5.85 -11.14
CA ARG A 163 7.35 5.89 -11.47
C ARG A 163 7.61 4.99 -12.68
N LEU A 164 7.99 5.60 -13.80
CA LEU A 164 8.23 4.91 -15.06
C LEU A 164 9.72 4.69 -15.27
N ALA A 165 10.11 3.50 -15.73
CA ALA A 165 11.46 3.23 -16.18
C ALA A 165 11.74 3.91 -17.52
N LEU A 166 12.89 4.57 -17.63
CA LEU A 166 13.42 5.12 -18.86
C LEU A 166 14.64 4.33 -19.38
N GLY A 167 15.06 3.29 -18.66
CA GLY A 167 16.27 2.49 -18.92
C GLY A 167 17.57 3.15 -18.43
N ASP A 168 18.62 2.36 -18.22
CA ASP A 168 19.93 2.80 -17.68
C ASP A 168 19.81 3.48 -16.30
N ASP A 169 19.05 2.86 -15.39
CA ASP A 169 18.76 3.36 -14.03
C ASP A 169 18.20 4.79 -13.99
N CYS A 170 17.55 5.21 -15.08
CA CYS A 170 16.82 6.46 -15.18
C CYS A 170 15.32 6.22 -15.03
N TYR A 171 14.66 7.11 -14.29
CA TYR A 171 13.23 7.05 -14.03
C TYR A 171 12.59 8.42 -14.15
N ILE A 172 11.29 8.42 -14.44
CA ILE A 172 10.44 9.60 -14.35
C ILE A 172 9.27 9.30 -13.42
N LEU A 173 9.14 10.09 -12.37
CA LEU A 173 7.94 10.09 -11.53
C LEU A 173 6.96 11.10 -12.11
N ILE A 174 5.84 10.61 -12.63
CA ILE A 174 4.75 11.43 -13.15
C ILE A 174 3.63 11.54 -12.10
N HIS A 175 3.00 12.71 -12.03
CA HIS A 175 1.76 12.95 -11.29
C HIS A 175 0.70 13.44 -12.27
N VAL A 176 -0.37 12.67 -12.39
CA VAL A 176 -1.51 12.94 -13.25
C VAL A 176 -2.54 13.71 -12.43
N ASP A 177 -3.00 14.88 -12.91
CA ASP A 177 -4.09 15.61 -12.26
C ASP A 177 -5.40 14.82 -12.43
N PRO A 178 -6.03 14.31 -11.36
CA PRO A 178 -7.25 13.54 -11.47
C PRO A 178 -8.44 14.31 -12.04
N ARG A 179 -8.39 15.65 -12.03
CA ARG A 179 -9.43 16.52 -12.62
C ARG A 179 -9.17 16.84 -14.09
N LYS A 180 -7.95 16.61 -14.57
CA LYS A 180 -7.49 16.90 -15.93
C LYS A 180 -6.48 15.84 -16.39
N PRO A 181 -6.89 14.57 -16.46
CA PRO A 181 -5.95 13.45 -16.57
C PRO A 181 -5.17 13.42 -17.89
N THR A 182 -5.72 14.02 -18.95
CA THR A 182 -5.09 14.15 -20.27
C THR A 182 -4.19 15.39 -20.40
N SER A 183 -4.12 16.24 -19.39
CA SER A 183 -3.25 17.43 -19.39
C SER A 183 -1.79 17.09 -19.10
N LEU A 184 -0.88 18.05 -19.35
CA LEU A 184 0.55 17.87 -19.10
C LEU A 184 0.79 17.51 -17.62
N PRO A 185 1.37 16.34 -17.30
CA PRO A 185 1.59 15.92 -15.93
C PRO A 185 2.73 16.70 -15.28
N GLU A 186 2.71 16.76 -13.95
CA GLU A 186 3.90 17.15 -13.19
C GLU A 186 4.90 16.00 -13.21
N CYS A 187 6.18 16.28 -13.41
CA CYS A 187 7.20 15.24 -13.51
C CYS A 187 8.45 15.55 -12.69
N ARG A 188 9.04 14.49 -12.14
CA ARG A 188 10.37 14.52 -11.53
C ARG A 188 11.26 13.45 -12.14
N PHE A 189 12.41 13.86 -12.65
CA PHE A 189 13.41 12.98 -13.21
C PHE A 189 14.34 12.46 -12.11
N LEU A 190 14.70 11.18 -12.17
CA LEU A 190 15.51 10.48 -11.17
C LEU A 190 16.59 9.65 -11.89
N GLY A 191 17.83 9.72 -11.42
CA GLY A 191 18.99 9.00 -11.99
C GLY A 191 20.24 9.89 -12.07
N THR A 192 21.39 9.29 -12.33
CA THR A 192 22.71 9.99 -12.37
C THR A 192 23.39 9.94 -13.74
N ASN A 193 22.65 9.61 -14.79
CA ASN A 193 23.17 9.39 -16.13
C ASN A 193 23.06 10.67 -16.98
N GLY A 194 24.05 10.98 -17.83
CA GLY A 194 24.00 12.09 -18.78
C GLY A 194 22.85 11.98 -19.81
N LYS A 195 22.29 10.78 -20.00
CA LYS A 195 21.01 10.57 -20.70
C LYS A 195 19.87 11.38 -20.06
N LEU A 196 19.81 11.45 -18.72
CA LEU A 196 18.75 12.14 -18.00
C LEU A 196 18.76 13.65 -18.27
N ASP A 197 19.94 14.28 -18.34
CA ASP A 197 20.07 15.69 -18.68
C ASP A 197 19.48 16.02 -20.05
N ARG A 198 19.72 15.16 -21.05
CA ARG A 198 19.12 15.29 -22.38
C ARG A 198 17.59 15.21 -22.33
N LEU A 199 17.05 14.26 -21.57
CA LEU A 199 15.60 14.10 -21.40
C LEU A 199 14.97 15.30 -20.69
N ILE A 200 15.63 15.86 -19.67
CA ILE A 200 15.20 17.09 -18.98
C ILE A 200 15.20 18.28 -19.95
N MET A 201 16.23 18.43 -20.78
CA MET A 201 16.29 19.48 -21.80
C MET A 201 15.18 19.34 -22.83
N ASN A 202 14.94 18.12 -23.34
CA ASN A 202 13.87 17.82 -24.27
C ASN A 202 12.50 18.15 -23.67
N TRP A 203 12.23 17.72 -22.44
CA TRP A 203 11.00 18.05 -21.72
C TRP A 203 10.77 19.56 -21.64
N LYS A 204 11.77 20.32 -21.18
CA LYS A 204 11.66 21.79 -21.06
C LYS A 204 11.36 22.46 -22.40
N ARG A 205 11.96 21.98 -23.49
CA ARG A 205 11.79 22.51 -24.84
C ARG A 205 10.43 22.14 -25.45
N ASN A 206 10.00 20.90 -25.26
CA ASN A 206 8.90 20.30 -26.01
C ASN A 206 7.57 20.26 -25.25
N ARG A 207 7.53 20.49 -23.93
CA ARG A 207 6.29 20.39 -23.11
C ARG A 207 5.07 21.17 -23.63
N ARG A 208 5.29 22.23 -24.40
CA ARG A 208 4.21 23.03 -25.04
C ARG A 208 3.54 22.31 -26.20
N ARG A 209 4.11 21.20 -26.68
CA ARG A 209 3.58 20.35 -27.74
C ARG A 209 2.62 19.28 -27.22
N TRP A 210 2.45 19.19 -25.89
CA TRP A 210 1.50 18.26 -25.28
C TRP A 210 0.08 18.57 -25.78
N ASP A 211 -0.55 17.59 -26.42
CA ASP A 211 -1.91 17.71 -26.97
C ASP A 211 -2.86 16.80 -26.18
N VAL A 212 -3.86 17.39 -25.53
CA VAL A 212 -4.87 16.66 -24.73
C VAL A 212 -5.67 15.63 -25.54
N LYS A 213 -5.62 15.69 -26.87
CA LYS A 213 -6.30 14.74 -27.77
C LYS A 213 -5.44 13.51 -28.09
N MET A 214 -4.13 13.58 -27.86
CA MET A 214 -3.22 12.46 -28.07
C MET A 214 -3.20 11.53 -26.86
N LYS A 215 -2.87 10.27 -27.09
CA LYS A 215 -2.71 9.30 -26.01
C LYS A 215 -1.56 9.70 -25.08
N PHE A 216 -1.68 9.33 -23.81
CA PHE A 216 -0.73 9.79 -22.79
C PHE A 216 0.71 9.37 -23.10
N HIS A 217 0.91 8.11 -23.49
CA HIS A 217 2.24 7.57 -23.81
C HIS A 217 2.84 8.18 -25.08
N GLU A 218 2.02 8.46 -26.10
CA GLU A 218 2.45 9.12 -27.35
C GLU A 218 2.92 10.55 -27.06
N ASN A 219 2.14 11.29 -26.27
CA ASN A 219 2.51 12.62 -25.79
C ASN A 219 3.84 12.59 -25.02
N LEU A 220 3.96 11.66 -24.07
CA LEU A 220 5.16 11.54 -23.24
C LEU A 220 6.41 11.22 -24.08
N ALA A 221 6.30 10.30 -25.03
CA ALA A 221 7.38 9.96 -25.96
C ALA A 221 7.77 11.16 -26.85
N ALA A 222 6.79 11.86 -27.40
CA ALA A 222 7.01 13.03 -28.26
C ALA A 222 7.65 14.21 -27.50
N VAL A 223 7.23 14.46 -26.25
CA VAL A 223 7.81 15.52 -25.42
C VAL A 223 9.23 15.17 -24.99
N LEU A 224 9.48 13.92 -24.60
CA LEU A 224 10.83 13.47 -24.25
C LEU A 224 11.76 13.30 -25.45
N ASP A 225 11.19 13.25 -26.67
CA ASP A 225 11.89 12.90 -27.91
C ASP A 225 12.68 11.59 -27.70
N PHE A 226 11.97 10.60 -27.18
CA PHE A 226 12.53 9.35 -26.67
C PHE A 226 11.52 8.20 -26.82
N ALA A 227 12.00 7.07 -27.31
CA ALA A 227 11.22 5.84 -27.36
C ALA A 227 11.09 5.26 -25.95
N LEU A 228 9.90 5.35 -25.36
CA LEU A 228 9.63 4.85 -24.02
C LEU A 228 9.75 3.32 -23.97
N PRO A 229 10.40 2.75 -22.93
CA PRO A 229 10.39 1.32 -22.70
C PRO A 229 8.96 0.84 -22.52
N THR A 230 8.57 -0.16 -23.31
CA THR A 230 7.34 -0.89 -23.07
C THR A 230 7.54 -1.78 -21.84
N PRO A 231 6.47 -2.05 -21.06
CA PRO A 231 6.55 -3.09 -20.05
C PRO A 231 6.98 -4.39 -20.75
N PRO A 232 7.81 -5.22 -20.09
CA PRO A 232 8.17 -6.52 -20.65
C PRO A 232 6.85 -7.21 -21.00
N SER A 233 6.65 -7.52 -22.28
CA SER A 233 5.48 -8.30 -22.64
C SER A 233 5.54 -9.58 -21.81
N VAL A 234 4.40 -10.15 -21.46
CA VAL A 234 4.31 -11.50 -20.86
C VAL A 234 5.01 -12.57 -21.75
N SER A 235 5.58 -12.18 -22.89
CA SER A 235 6.39 -12.97 -23.81
C SER A 235 7.88 -12.56 -23.94
N THR A 236 8.39 -11.57 -23.21
CA THR A 236 9.83 -11.21 -23.22
C THR A 236 10.39 -10.80 -21.85
N VAL A 237 9.89 -11.37 -20.76
CA VAL A 237 10.86 -11.95 -19.81
C VAL A 237 11.33 -13.20 -20.53
N LYS A 238 12.64 -13.43 -20.65
CA LYS A 238 13.07 -14.82 -20.83
C LYS A 238 12.36 -15.58 -19.73
N ASP A 239 11.44 -16.46 -20.12
CA ASP A 239 11.05 -17.62 -19.33
C ASP A 239 12.36 -18.38 -19.11
N ASP A 240 13.18 -17.86 -18.23
CA ASP A 240 14.18 -18.66 -17.57
C ASP A 240 13.31 -19.55 -16.70
N GLU A 241 13.43 -20.83 -16.99
CA GLU A 241 12.58 -21.95 -16.60
C GLU A 241 12.57 -22.12 -15.06
N GLN A 242 12.21 -21.10 -14.30
CA GLN A 242 12.04 -21.18 -12.86
C GLN A 242 10.78 -22.00 -12.60
N ALA A 243 11.01 -23.29 -12.44
CA ALA A 243 10.00 -24.25 -12.05
C ALA A 243 9.37 -23.84 -10.72
N ASP A 244 8.04 -23.93 -10.65
CA ASP A 244 7.27 -23.71 -9.42
C ASP A 244 7.78 -24.65 -8.32
N CYS A 245 7.84 -24.14 -7.09
CA CYS A 245 8.19 -24.96 -5.93
C CYS A 245 7.24 -26.16 -5.80
N GLY A 246 7.80 -27.36 -5.66
CA GLY A 246 7.03 -28.60 -5.48
C GLY A 246 6.27 -28.72 -4.15
N ILE A 247 6.37 -27.75 -3.25
CA ILE A 247 5.69 -27.79 -1.94
C ILE A 247 4.63 -26.69 -1.84
N CYS A 248 5.01 -25.43 -2.08
CA CYS A 248 4.09 -24.29 -1.97
C CYS A 248 3.42 -23.91 -3.30
N TYR A 249 3.84 -24.50 -4.42
CA TYR A 249 3.35 -24.21 -5.77
C TYR A 249 3.48 -22.74 -6.20
N ALA A 250 4.36 -21.97 -5.53
CA ALA A 250 4.68 -20.61 -5.89
C ALA A 250 6.05 -20.53 -6.57
N LYS A 251 6.21 -19.55 -7.46
CA LYS A 251 7.52 -19.22 -8.07
C LYS A 251 8.42 -18.48 -7.09
N HIS A 252 7.86 -17.58 -6.28
CA HIS A 252 8.56 -16.76 -5.32
C HIS A 252 7.88 -16.86 -3.96
N LEU A 253 8.66 -16.83 -2.87
CA LEU A 253 8.13 -16.68 -1.51
C LEU A 253 7.46 -15.30 -1.33
N PRO A 254 6.47 -15.15 -0.43
CA PRO A 254 5.90 -13.85 -0.12
C PRO A 254 6.97 -12.90 0.46
N VAL A 255 6.78 -11.60 0.24
CA VAL A 255 7.63 -10.59 0.88
C VAL A 255 7.14 -10.40 2.31
N ASP A 256 7.87 -11.01 3.24
CA ASP A 256 7.61 -11.02 4.68
C ASP A 256 8.90 -10.71 5.45
N ASP A 257 8.81 -9.86 6.47
CA ASP A 257 9.92 -9.51 7.36
C ASP A 257 10.38 -10.73 8.19
N GLU A 258 9.49 -11.69 8.45
CA GLU A 258 9.83 -12.94 9.16
C GLU A 258 10.70 -13.90 8.33
N LEU A 259 10.65 -13.80 6.99
CA LEU A 259 11.44 -14.62 6.07
C LEU A 259 12.85 -14.08 5.85
N GLY A 260 13.15 -12.86 6.34
CA GLY A 260 14.50 -12.29 6.29
C GLY A 260 15.08 -12.27 4.87
N ALA A 261 16.26 -12.88 4.69
CA ALA A 261 16.95 -12.94 3.40
C ALA A 261 16.26 -13.83 2.34
N ASP A 262 15.35 -14.72 2.77
CA ASP A 262 14.60 -15.64 1.89
C ASP A 262 13.29 -15.02 1.39
N SER A 263 12.98 -13.79 1.83
CA SER A 263 11.81 -13.02 1.45
C SER A 263 11.83 -12.67 -0.04
N GLY A 264 10.79 -13.07 -0.79
CA GLY A 264 10.74 -12.85 -2.23
C GLY A 264 11.63 -13.77 -3.08
N CYS A 265 12.33 -14.76 -2.48
CA CYS A 265 13.25 -15.61 -3.23
C CYS A 265 12.56 -16.61 -4.17
N ALA A 266 13.19 -16.85 -5.33
CA ALA A 266 12.82 -17.91 -6.27
C ALA A 266 13.26 -19.30 -5.78
N THR A 267 12.88 -20.37 -6.48
CA THR A 267 13.34 -21.73 -6.17
C THR A 267 14.87 -21.83 -6.30
N ASP A 268 15.51 -22.32 -5.26
CA ASP A 268 16.97 -22.36 -5.08
C ASP A 268 17.49 -23.77 -4.79
N TYR A 269 16.60 -24.76 -4.73
CA TYR A 269 16.93 -26.16 -4.55
C TYR A 269 16.28 -27.05 -5.63
N THR A 270 17.06 -27.89 -6.30
CA THR A 270 16.55 -28.83 -7.31
C THR A 270 16.97 -30.25 -6.94
N CYS A 271 16.02 -31.21 -7.02
CA CYS A 271 16.31 -32.62 -6.79
C CYS A 271 17.31 -33.15 -7.83
N GLU A 272 18.36 -33.82 -7.36
CA GLU A 272 19.48 -34.31 -8.19
C GLU A 272 19.10 -35.51 -9.09
N ASN A 273 17.98 -36.18 -8.81
CA ASN A 273 17.49 -37.25 -9.68
C ASN A 273 17.01 -36.67 -11.02
N SER A 274 17.73 -36.98 -12.09
CA SER A 274 17.45 -36.49 -13.46
C SER A 274 16.05 -36.87 -13.98
N SER A 275 15.43 -37.91 -13.45
CA SER A 275 14.06 -38.30 -13.78
C SER A 275 13.00 -37.55 -12.97
N CYS A 276 13.39 -36.84 -11.90
CA CYS A 276 12.51 -36.03 -11.06
C CYS A 276 12.69 -34.53 -11.33
N SER A 277 13.91 -34.01 -11.17
CA SER A 277 14.29 -32.61 -11.43
C SER A 277 13.35 -31.56 -10.82
N ARG A 278 12.67 -31.89 -9.72
CA ARG A 278 11.70 -30.99 -9.08
C ARG A 278 12.42 -29.89 -8.32
N ALA A 279 11.97 -28.65 -8.50
CA ALA A 279 12.50 -27.47 -7.81
C ALA A 279 11.71 -27.15 -6.54
N PHE A 280 12.39 -26.57 -5.55
CA PHE A 280 11.86 -26.18 -4.26
C PHE A 280 12.53 -24.89 -3.78
N HIS A 281 11.86 -24.14 -2.89
CA HIS A 281 12.55 -23.21 -2.00
C HIS A 281 13.22 -24.01 -0.89
N SER A 282 14.46 -23.67 -0.54
CA SER A 282 15.21 -24.29 0.55
C SER A 282 14.44 -24.21 1.87
N VAL A 283 13.72 -23.11 2.12
CA VAL A 283 12.85 -22.95 3.29
C VAL A 283 11.71 -23.97 3.29
N CYS A 284 10.98 -24.09 2.18
CA CYS A 284 9.88 -25.06 2.06
C CYS A 284 10.36 -26.51 2.23
N LEU A 285 11.49 -26.86 1.62
CA LEU A 285 12.06 -28.20 1.74
C LEU A 285 12.59 -28.46 3.16
N ARG A 286 13.20 -27.47 3.81
CA ARG A 286 13.67 -27.57 5.19
C ARG A 286 12.52 -27.81 6.15
N ASP A 287 11.43 -27.04 6.04
CA ASP A 287 10.26 -27.19 6.90
C ASP A 287 9.56 -28.53 6.67
N TRP A 288 9.47 -28.98 5.42
CA TRP A 288 9.02 -30.31 5.08
C TRP A 288 9.86 -31.40 5.74
N LEU A 289 11.19 -31.35 5.59
CA LEU A 289 12.10 -32.34 6.17
C LEU A 289 12.04 -32.34 7.71
N ARG A 290 11.87 -31.17 8.35
CA ARG A 290 11.69 -31.07 9.81
C ARG A 290 10.42 -31.76 10.31
N SER A 291 9.39 -31.87 9.47
CA SER A 291 8.15 -32.57 9.81
C SER A 291 8.24 -34.10 9.74
N ILE A 292 9.32 -34.63 9.16
CA ILE A 292 9.52 -36.07 8.94
C ILE A 292 10.41 -36.65 10.04
N THR A 293 9.93 -37.71 10.70
CA THR A 293 10.61 -38.34 11.84
C THR A 293 11.90 -39.10 11.47
N THR A 294 12.07 -39.47 10.20
CA THR A 294 13.25 -40.19 9.69
C THR A 294 14.34 -39.27 9.15
N THR A 295 14.10 -37.95 9.10
CA THR A 295 15.09 -36.95 8.70
C THR A 295 16.26 -36.96 9.67
N ARG A 296 17.48 -36.94 9.13
CA ARG A 296 18.72 -36.87 9.92
C ARG A 296 19.31 -35.48 9.79
N GLN A 297 19.79 -34.92 10.88
CA GLN A 297 20.57 -33.69 10.86
C GLN A 297 22.04 -34.02 11.16
N SER A 298 22.95 -33.46 10.37
CA SER A 298 24.38 -33.44 10.67
C SER A 298 24.89 -32.01 10.48
N PHE A 299 25.43 -31.42 11.55
CA PHE A 299 25.78 -30.01 11.59
C PHE A 299 24.62 -29.09 11.13
N ASP A 300 24.88 -28.26 10.14
CA ASP A 300 23.97 -27.30 9.51
C ASP A 300 23.26 -27.91 8.30
N VAL A 301 23.18 -29.24 8.14
CA VAL A 301 22.53 -29.88 6.98
C VAL A 301 21.49 -30.91 7.41
N LEU A 302 20.27 -30.80 6.87
CA LEU A 302 19.22 -31.80 6.97
C LEU A 302 19.30 -32.75 5.78
N PHE A 303 19.30 -34.05 6.07
CA PHE A 303 19.28 -35.15 5.12
C PHE A 303 17.95 -35.89 5.23
N GLY A 304 17.25 -36.03 4.12
CA GLY A 304 16.01 -36.80 4.04
C GLY A 304 15.72 -37.22 2.61
N ASN A 305 14.44 -37.37 2.28
CA ASN A 305 14.01 -37.86 0.97
C ASN A 305 13.17 -36.81 0.24
N CYS A 306 13.34 -36.75 -1.09
CA CYS A 306 12.55 -35.89 -1.97
C CYS A 306 11.05 -36.23 -1.85
N PRO A 307 10.14 -35.24 -1.71
CA PRO A 307 8.70 -35.50 -1.62
C PRO A 307 8.09 -36.20 -2.84
N TYR A 308 8.77 -36.17 -3.99
CA TYR A 308 8.24 -36.67 -5.26
C TYR A 308 8.82 -38.03 -5.65
N CYS A 309 10.14 -38.19 -5.64
CA CYS A 309 10.79 -39.43 -6.07
C CYS A 309 11.33 -40.29 -4.92
N SER A 310 11.28 -39.80 -3.68
CA SER A 310 11.86 -40.44 -2.49
C SER A 310 13.39 -40.60 -2.50
N ASP A 311 14.10 -40.07 -3.49
CA ASP A 311 15.57 -40.09 -3.51
C ASP A 311 16.17 -39.14 -2.45
N PRO A 312 17.40 -39.40 -1.99
CA PRO A 312 18.06 -38.58 -0.99
C PRO A 312 18.16 -37.09 -1.39
N VAL A 313 17.84 -36.21 -0.45
CA VAL A 313 18.01 -34.75 -0.55
C VAL A 313 18.72 -34.22 0.68
N ALA A 314 19.49 -33.16 0.50
CA ALA A 314 20.26 -32.51 1.55
C ALA A 314 20.11 -30.98 1.47
N VAL A 315 19.59 -30.34 2.53
CA VAL A 315 19.36 -28.88 2.55
C VAL A 315 20.06 -28.25 3.75
N LYS A 316 20.71 -27.10 3.54
CA LYS A 316 21.35 -26.34 4.61
C LYS A 316 20.32 -25.66 5.51
N VAL A 317 20.59 -25.69 6.81
CA VAL A 317 19.93 -24.93 7.85
C VAL A 317 20.70 -23.63 7.99
N THR A 318 20.19 -22.55 7.42
CA THR A 318 20.63 -21.20 7.80
C THR A 318 20.03 -20.89 9.16
N ASP A 319 20.89 -20.72 10.17
CA ASP A 319 20.47 -20.15 11.45
C ASP A 319 20.06 -18.69 11.22
N ARG A 320 18.91 -18.32 11.81
CA ARG A 320 18.46 -16.93 11.90
C ARG A 320 19.39 -16.11 12.78
#